data_AF-A0A2N5GG04-F1
#
_entry.id   AF-A0A2N5GG04-F1
#
_cell.length_a   1.000
_cell.length_b   1.000
_cell.length_c   1.000
_cell.angle_alpha   90.00
_cell.angle_beta   90.00
_cell.angle_gamma   90.00
#
_symmetry.space_group_name_H-M   'P 1'
#
loop_
_entity.id
_entity.type
_entity.pdbx_description
1 polymer ?
#
loop_
_entity_poly.entity_id
_entity_poly.type
_entity_poly.pdbx_seq_one_letter_code
_entity_poly.pdbx_strand_id
1 'polypeptide(L)'
;MSCFKIIDQASLWNVLLKTFINIDCYYSYEYGKLFANKENGELFAAYFEDNTTKIFYPFIKRKVAYEEETYDIVTPYGYGGPLVEGSDISILEFYRLFCEYCSLNNIIAETIRFHPLYKNNKIFEKVMDIEYIRQTTSVDLTVSLEEIRQNYSSMNKRNIKKAKMNNVSCFIGENNLDNIHKFIQMYKETMDRNKAASYYYFDENYFIEQVKDTSISKTYLLFAQFNHEIIAGIMVIVGKEYSHYHLGASKTNYLELKFESSICWRNLFPPKTCKRIH
;
A
#
# COMPACT_ATOMS: atom_id res chain seq x y z
N MET A 1 -25.47 16.66 14.36
CA MET A 1 -25.99 15.29 14.27
C MET A 1 -24.93 14.49 13.54
N SER A 2 -24.43 13.42 14.15
CA SER A 2 -23.42 12.55 13.55
C SER A 2 -24.09 11.47 12.69
N CYS A 3 -23.37 11.01 11.67
CA CYS A 3 -23.76 9.94 10.77
C CYS A 3 -22.70 8.83 10.90
N PHE A 4 -23.09 7.63 11.32
CA PHE A 4 -22.20 6.47 11.39
C PHE A 4 -22.79 5.32 10.54
N LYS A 5 -21.96 4.72 9.68
CA LYS A 5 -22.37 3.64 8.77
C LYS A 5 -21.24 2.63 8.58
N ILE A 6 -21.64 1.36 8.45
CA ILE A 6 -20.77 0.30 7.93
C ILE A 6 -21.10 0.10 6.45
N ILE A 7 -20.06 0.00 5.62
CA ILE A 7 -20.16 -0.02 4.17
C ILE A 7 -19.42 -1.24 3.64
N ASP A 8 -20.05 -1.99 2.74
CA ASP A 8 -19.48 -3.14 2.03
C ASP A 8 -19.65 -3.03 0.50
N GLN A 9 -20.46 -2.08 0.03
CA GLN A 9 -20.74 -1.88 -1.39
C GLN A 9 -19.72 -0.96 -2.06
N ALA A 10 -19.08 -1.46 -3.12
CA ALA A 10 -18.08 -0.72 -3.91
C ALA A 10 -18.60 0.63 -4.44
N SER A 11 -19.88 0.72 -4.80
CA SER A 11 -20.49 1.94 -5.32
C SER A 11 -20.53 3.05 -4.27
N LEU A 12 -21.05 2.77 -3.06
CA LEU A 12 -21.09 3.72 -1.96
C LEU A 12 -19.69 4.05 -1.46
N TRP A 13 -18.81 3.05 -1.37
CA TRP A 13 -17.40 3.22 -1.03
C TRP A 13 -16.75 4.29 -1.92
N ASN A 14 -16.81 4.09 -3.24
CA ASN A 14 -16.23 5.02 -4.22
C ASN A 14 -16.88 6.41 -4.22
N VAL A 15 -18.17 6.52 -3.90
CA VAL A 15 -18.83 7.83 -3.71
C VAL A 15 -18.26 8.57 -2.51
N LEU A 16 -18.09 7.88 -1.38
CA LEU A 16 -17.58 8.50 -0.15
C LEU A 16 -16.12 8.89 -0.27
N LEU A 17 -15.28 8.06 -0.89
CA LEU A 17 -13.86 8.37 -1.10
C LEU A 17 -13.64 9.69 -1.86
N LYS A 18 -14.52 10.03 -2.80
CA LYS A 18 -14.46 11.30 -3.55
C LYS A 18 -14.65 12.53 -2.68
N THR A 19 -15.20 12.37 -1.48
CA THR A 19 -15.42 13.46 -0.53
C THR A 19 -14.21 13.74 0.37
N PHE A 20 -13.16 12.92 0.26
CA PHE A 20 -11.87 13.11 0.93
C PHE A 20 -10.87 13.73 -0.05
N ILE A 21 -10.03 14.64 0.45
CA ILE A 21 -9.11 15.46 -0.35
C ILE A 21 -7.84 14.68 -0.69
N ASN A 22 -7.30 13.97 0.31
CA ASN A 22 -5.93 13.45 0.32
C ASN A 22 -5.83 11.94 0.49
N ILE A 23 -6.80 11.20 -0.06
CA ILE A 23 -6.89 9.76 0.09
C ILE A 23 -5.76 9.01 -0.63
N ASP A 24 -5.20 8.00 0.04
CA ASP A 24 -4.16 7.13 -0.49
C ASP A 24 -4.74 5.88 -1.16
N CYS A 25 -3.96 5.20 -2.00
CA CYS A 25 -4.35 4.03 -2.77
C CYS A 25 -4.84 2.86 -1.90
N TYR A 26 -4.33 2.72 -0.67
CA TYR A 26 -4.70 1.66 0.27
C TYR A 26 -6.18 1.68 0.68
N TYR A 27 -6.87 2.82 0.47
CA TYR A 27 -8.29 2.97 0.81
C TYR A 27 -9.21 2.61 -0.36
N SER A 28 -8.68 2.29 -1.55
CA SER A 28 -9.53 1.85 -2.67
C SER A 28 -10.22 0.53 -2.35
N TYR A 29 -11.46 0.37 -2.83
CA TYR A 29 -12.24 -0.85 -2.61
C TYR A 29 -11.54 -2.05 -3.25
N GLU A 30 -11.00 -1.87 -4.46
CA GLU A 30 -10.31 -2.90 -5.24
C GLU A 30 -9.08 -3.42 -4.49
N TYR A 31 -8.27 -2.52 -3.94
CA TYR A 31 -7.10 -2.89 -3.14
C TYR A 31 -7.51 -3.62 -1.85
N GLY A 32 -8.50 -3.09 -1.12
CA GLY A 32 -9.05 -3.76 0.06
C GLY A 32 -9.56 -5.17 -0.25
N LYS A 33 -10.22 -5.36 -1.40
CA LYS A 33 -10.83 -6.63 -1.79
C LYS A 33 -9.77 -7.69 -2.12
N LEU A 34 -8.65 -7.29 -2.73
CA LEU A 34 -7.51 -8.19 -2.97
C LEU A 34 -7.01 -8.82 -1.68
N PHE A 35 -6.85 -8.01 -0.63
CA PHE A 35 -6.39 -8.51 0.66
C PHE A 35 -7.48 -9.19 1.46
N ALA A 36 -8.75 -8.79 1.35
CA ALA A 36 -9.85 -9.53 1.95
C ALA A 36 -9.89 -10.98 1.44
N ASN A 37 -9.73 -11.18 0.12
CA ASN A 37 -9.64 -12.52 -0.47
C ASN A 37 -8.43 -13.30 0.06
N LYS A 38 -7.26 -12.65 0.20
CA LYS A 38 -6.03 -13.28 0.72
C LYS A 38 -6.14 -13.68 2.20
N GLU A 39 -6.87 -12.89 2.98
CA GLU A 39 -7.11 -13.11 4.41
C GLU A 39 -8.31 -14.04 4.69
N ASN A 40 -8.97 -14.55 3.64
CA ASN A 40 -10.24 -15.30 3.73
C ASN A 40 -11.31 -14.56 4.55
N GLY A 41 -11.42 -13.25 4.31
CA GLY A 41 -12.34 -12.36 5.01
C GLY A 41 -13.20 -11.51 4.08
N GLU A 42 -13.98 -10.65 4.70
CA GLU A 42 -14.91 -9.74 4.04
C GLU A 42 -14.48 -8.28 4.28
N LEU A 43 -14.52 -7.48 3.23
CA LEU A 43 -14.10 -6.08 3.28
C LEU A 43 -15.27 -5.19 3.71
N PHE A 44 -15.02 -4.37 4.72
CA PHE A 44 -15.93 -3.33 5.19
C PHE A 44 -15.20 -2.01 5.37
N ALA A 45 -15.95 -0.92 5.48
CA ALA A 45 -15.46 0.34 6.01
C ALA A 45 -16.44 0.92 7.01
N ALA A 46 -15.90 1.48 8.10
CA ALA A 46 -16.65 2.36 8.98
C ALA A 46 -16.51 3.80 8.47
N TYR A 47 -17.66 4.43 8.21
CA TYR A 47 -17.75 5.84 7.87
C TYR A 47 -18.41 6.61 9.00
N PHE A 48 -17.79 7.73 9.36
CA PHE A 48 -18.37 8.67 10.31
C PHE A 48 -18.28 10.09 9.76
N GLU A 49 -19.32 10.88 9.95
CA GLU A 49 -19.33 12.31 9.60
C GLU A 49 -20.20 13.11 10.56
N ASP A 50 -19.67 14.23 11.03
CA ASP A 50 -20.43 15.31 11.66
C ASP A 50 -20.02 16.67 11.08
N ASN A 51 -20.41 17.77 11.74
CA ASN A 51 -20.13 19.12 11.28
C ASN A 51 -18.63 19.50 11.25
N THR A 52 -17.77 18.73 11.90
CA THR A 52 -16.37 19.05 12.17
C THR A 52 -15.41 17.94 11.78
N THR A 53 -15.86 16.69 11.72
CA THR A 53 -15.02 15.50 11.61
C THR A 53 -15.60 14.55 10.58
N LYS A 54 -14.74 14.03 9.69
CA LYS A 54 -15.06 12.95 8.76
C LYS A 54 -14.03 11.84 8.87
N ILE A 55 -14.49 10.61 8.97
CA ILE A 55 -13.63 9.43 9.15
C ILE A 55 -14.00 8.36 8.14
N PHE A 56 -12.98 7.76 7.54
CA PHE A 56 -13.12 6.56 6.72
C PHE A 56 -12.11 5.52 7.17
N TYR A 57 -12.61 4.36 7.59
CA TYR A 57 -11.77 3.32 8.14
C TYR A 57 -12.06 1.97 7.49
N PRO A 58 -11.23 1.52 6.53
CA PRO A 58 -11.37 0.22 5.90
C PRO A 58 -10.81 -0.89 6.79
N PHE A 59 -11.56 -1.99 6.91
CA PHE A 59 -11.15 -3.16 7.67
C PHE A 59 -11.65 -4.44 7.00
N ILE A 60 -10.87 -5.51 7.14
CA ILE A 60 -11.22 -6.86 6.72
C ILE A 60 -11.68 -7.59 7.97
N LYS A 61 -12.94 -8.04 7.98
CA LYS A 61 -13.48 -8.94 9.00
C LYS A 61 -13.21 -10.37 8.58
N ARG A 62 -12.53 -11.14 9.41
CA ARG A 62 -12.23 -12.56 9.15
C ARG A 62 -12.48 -13.39 10.40
N LYS A 63 -12.73 -14.69 10.20
CA LYS A 63 -13.07 -15.60 11.30
C LYS A 63 -11.82 -15.95 12.11
N VAL A 64 -11.93 -15.93 13.43
CA VAL A 64 -10.87 -16.45 14.31
C VAL A 64 -10.88 -17.97 14.24
N ALA A 65 -9.71 -18.57 14.06
CA ALA A 65 -9.59 -20.01 13.99
C ALA A 65 -10.00 -20.66 15.33
N TYR A 66 -10.72 -21.78 15.26
CA TYR A 66 -11.08 -22.63 16.40
C TYR A 66 -12.11 -22.05 17.39
N GLU A 67 -12.74 -20.91 17.10
CA GLU A 67 -13.89 -20.38 17.83
C GLU A 67 -15.10 -20.24 16.90
N GLU A 68 -16.28 -20.65 17.37
CA GLU A 68 -17.51 -20.46 16.62
C GLU A 68 -17.92 -18.98 16.64
N GLU A 69 -18.36 -18.48 15.47
CA GLU A 69 -18.94 -17.15 15.28
C GLU A 69 -18.18 -15.96 15.90
N THR A 70 -16.86 -16.07 15.97
CA THR A 70 -15.97 -15.04 16.51
C THR A 70 -15.01 -14.54 15.43
N TYR A 71 -14.76 -13.23 15.42
CA TYR A 71 -14.06 -12.54 14.34
C TYR A 71 -12.97 -11.62 14.86
N ASP A 72 -11.90 -11.44 14.08
CA ASP A 72 -10.99 -10.32 14.23
C ASP A 72 -11.11 -9.40 13.00
N ILE A 73 -10.65 -8.16 13.18
CA ILE A 73 -10.57 -7.18 12.10
C ILE A 73 -9.14 -6.71 11.89
N VAL A 74 -8.75 -6.57 10.63
CA VAL A 74 -7.43 -6.09 10.24
C VAL A 74 -7.53 -5.09 9.10
N THR A 75 -6.71 -4.05 9.11
CA THR A 75 -6.59 -3.16 7.94
C THR A 75 -6.06 -3.94 6.72
N PRO A 76 -6.50 -3.62 5.49
CA PRO A 76 -5.83 -4.11 4.28
C PRO A 76 -4.31 -3.94 4.35
N TYR A 77 -3.56 -4.86 3.73
CA TYR A 77 -2.10 -4.83 3.80
C TYR A 77 -1.53 -3.48 3.35
N GLY A 78 -0.57 -2.92 4.09
CA GLY A 78 -0.10 -1.56 3.88
C GLY A 78 -0.57 -0.64 4.99
N TYR A 79 -1.02 0.56 4.64
CA TYR A 79 -1.21 1.68 5.57
C TYR A 79 -2.67 2.18 5.62
N GLY A 80 -3.61 1.25 5.85
CA GLY A 80 -5.05 1.47 5.76
C GLY A 80 -5.78 1.84 7.06
N GLY A 81 -5.09 2.34 8.10
CA GLY A 81 -5.75 2.77 9.35
C GLY A 81 -6.78 3.90 9.14
N PRO A 82 -7.52 4.31 10.17
CA PRO A 82 -8.58 5.31 10.00
C PRO A 82 -8.04 6.64 9.43
N LEU A 83 -8.62 7.09 8.31
CA LEU A 83 -8.38 8.42 7.75
C LEU A 83 -9.31 9.41 8.44
N VAL A 84 -8.76 10.52 8.95
CA VAL A 84 -9.50 11.59 9.61
C VAL A 84 -9.30 12.89 8.84
N GLU A 85 -10.40 13.55 8.48
CA GLU A 85 -10.42 14.92 7.97
C GLU A 85 -11.21 15.82 8.92
N GLY A 86 -10.68 17.04 9.15
CA GLY A 86 -11.26 18.00 10.07
C GLY A 86 -10.67 17.90 11.48
N SER A 87 -11.53 18.03 12.50
CA SER A 87 -11.16 18.01 13.92
C SER A 87 -10.99 16.59 14.46
N ASP A 88 -10.29 16.45 15.59
CA ASP A 88 -10.15 15.19 16.33
C ASP A 88 -11.12 15.10 17.54
N ILE A 89 -12.05 16.05 17.67
CA ILE A 89 -13.00 16.12 18.79
C ILE A 89 -13.92 14.90 18.83
N SER A 90 -14.34 14.40 17.67
CA SER A 90 -15.35 13.34 17.57
C SER A 90 -14.77 11.92 17.51
N ILE A 91 -13.46 11.76 17.77
CA ILE A 91 -12.78 10.46 17.73
C ILE A 91 -13.31 9.52 18.82
N LEU A 92 -13.57 10.05 20.02
CA LEU A 92 -14.16 9.27 21.11
C LEU A 92 -15.57 8.78 20.77
N GLU A 93 -16.39 9.63 20.13
CA GLU A 93 -17.74 9.27 19.71
C GLU A 93 -17.71 8.21 18.61
N PHE A 94 -16.88 8.44 17.56
CA PHE A 94 -16.67 7.47 16.49
C PHE A 94 -16.25 6.11 17.04
N TYR A 95 -15.22 6.08 17.88
CA TYR A 95 -14.68 4.83 18.38
C TYR A 95 -15.66 4.12 19.31
N ARG A 96 -16.45 4.88 20.10
CA ARG A 96 -17.56 4.29 20.89
C ARG A 96 -18.58 3.60 19.99
N LEU A 97 -19.03 4.26 18.91
CA LEU A 97 -19.99 3.68 17.95
C LEU A 97 -19.39 2.47 17.23
N PHE A 98 -18.11 2.53 16.89
CA PHE A 98 -17.41 1.43 16.25
C PHE A 98 -17.25 0.23 17.19
N CYS A 99 -16.91 0.44 18.46
CA CYS A 99 -16.85 -0.62 19.47
C CYS A 99 -18.23 -1.27 19.72
N GLU A 100 -19.31 -0.48 19.67
CA GLU A 100 -20.68 -0.98 19.75
C GLU A 100 -21.00 -1.91 18.56
N TYR A 101 -20.63 -1.49 17.34
CA TYR A 101 -20.72 -2.36 16.16
C TYR A 101 -19.90 -3.64 16.32
N CYS A 102 -18.63 -3.53 16.76
CA CYS A 102 -17.76 -4.69 16.96
C CYS A 102 -18.35 -5.68 17.97
N SER A 103 -18.86 -5.19 19.09
CA SER A 103 -19.49 -6.01 20.14
C SER A 103 -20.73 -6.75 19.62
N LEU A 104 -21.59 -6.07 18.86
CA LEU A 104 -22.79 -6.69 18.27
C LEU A 104 -22.48 -7.72 17.17
N ASN A 105 -21.26 -7.71 16.64
CA ASN A 105 -20.83 -8.55 15.51
C ASN A 105 -19.78 -9.61 15.90
N ASN A 106 -19.62 -9.86 17.21
CA ASN A 106 -18.65 -10.80 17.78
C ASN A 106 -17.21 -10.55 17.29
N ILE A 107 -16.83 -9.28 17.12
CA ILE A 107 -15.46 -8.88 16.79
C ILE A 107 -14.71 -8.67 18.09
N ILE A 108 -13.70 -9.50 18.35
CA ILE A 108 -12.98 -9.56 19.63
C ILE A 108 -11.60 -8.91 19.60
N ALA A 109 -11.06 -8.67 18.40
CA ALA A 109 -9.71 -8.13 18.23
C ALA A 109 -9.63 -7.24 16.99
N GLU A 110 -8.79 -6.21 17.09
CA GLU A 110 -8.51 -5.26 16.03
C GLU A 110 -7.00 -5.11 15.84
N THR A 111 -6.54 -5.15 14.59
CA THR A 111 -5.14 -4.87 14.23
C THR A 111 -5.07 -3.79 13.17
N ILE A 112 -4.52 -2.63 13.53
CA ILE A 112 -4.43 -1.46 12.67
C ILE A 112 -2.99 -1.23 12.21
N ARG A 113 -2.80 -1.05 10.90
CA ARG A 113 -1.59 -0.43 10.36
C ARG A 113 -1.84 1.03 10.02
N PHE A 114 -1.41 1.91 10.92
CA PHE A 114 -1.54 3.36 10.73
C PHE A 114 -0.73 3.89 9.56
N HIS A 115 -1.19 5.01 9.00
CA HIS A 115 -0.54 5.64 7.86
C HIS A 115 0.60 6.56 8.31
N PRO A 116 1.86 6.26 7.93
CA PRO A 116 3.03 6.91 8.52
C PRO A 116 3.10 8.42 8.19
N LEU A 117 2.44 8.87 7.12
CA LEU A 117 2.44 10.28 6.71
C LEU A 117 1.18 11.04 7.14
N TYR A 118 0.09 10.35 7.51
CA TYR A 118 -1.12 11.02 8.00
C TYR A 118 -1.04 11.39 9.48
N LYS A 119 -0.12 10.75 10.22
CA LYS A 119 -0.04 10.88 11.69
C LYS A 119 -1.37 10.51 12.37
N ASN A 120 -2.16 9.66 11.73
CA ASN A 120 -3.44 9.20 12.26
C ASN A 120 -3.24 8.36 13.53
N ASN A 121 -2.08 7.74 13.72
CA ASN A 121 -1.72 7.12 15.00
C ASN A 121 -1.90 8.11 16.19
N LYS A 122 -1.38 9.34 16.08
CA LYS A 122 -1.45 10.34 17.17
C LYS A 122 -2.89 10.72 17.55
N ILE A 123 -3.80 10.64 16.59
CA ILE A 123 -5.21 10.95 16.79
C ILE A 123 -5.87 9.83 17.62
N PHE A 124 -5.49 8.58 17.37
CA PHE A 124 -6.10 7.40 17.97
C PHE A 124 -5.43 6.95 19.28
N GLU A 125 -4.29 7.52 19.69
CA GLU A 125 -3.68 7.31 21.03
C GLU A 125 -4.65 7.60 22.19
N LYS A 126 -5.72 8.38 21.96
CA LYS A 126 -6.76 8.67 22.96
C LYS A 126 -7.72 7.52 23.23
N VAL A 127 -7.80 6.55 22.32
CA VAL A 127 -8.84 5.49 22.33
C VAL A 127 -8.27 4.08 22.27
N MET A 128 -6.98 3.93 21.96
CA MET A 128 -6.30 2.63 21.89
C MET A 128 -4.81 2.78 22.18
N ASP A 129 -4.21 1.66 22.57
CA ASP A 129 -2.76 1.55 22.68
C ASP A 129 -2.12 1.43 21.29
N ILE A 130 -1.00 2.11 21.09
CA ILE A 130 -0.28 2.12 19.81
C ILE A 130 1.16 1.70 20.03
N GLU A 131 1.56 0.68 19.29
CA GLU A 131 2.92 0.17 19.30
C GLU A 131 3.72 0.61 18.08
N TYR A 132 4.96 1.01 18.32
CA TYR A 132 5.92 1.27 17.26
C TYR A 132 6.50 -0.06 16.75
N ILE A 133 6.16 -0.41 15.51
CA ILE A 133 6.65 -1.65 14.90
C ILE A 133 7.95 -1.44 14.12
N ARG A 134 8.00 -0.44 13.23
CA ARG A 134 9.13 -0.23 12.33
C ARG A 134 9.21 1.19 11.77
N GLN A 135 10.40 1.58 11.33
CA GLN A 135 10.61 2.80 10.57
C GLN A 135 10.26 2.57 9.09
N THR A 136 9.44 3.45 8.53
CA THR A 136 9.19 3.54 7.08
C THR A 136 10.06 4.64 6.49
N THR A 137 10.47 4.51 5.24
CA THR A 137 11.28 5.54 4.56
C THR A 137 10.43 6.31 3.57
N SER A 138 10.41 7.64 3.68
CA SER A 138 9.77 8.49 2.68
C SER A 138 10.72 9.43 1.96
N VAL A 139 10.45 9.66 0.68
CA VAL A 139 11.20 10.61 -0.17
C VAL A 139 10.21 11.64 -0.71
N ASP A 140 10.52 12.91 -0.51
CA ASP A 140 9.75 14.02 -1.08
C ASP A 140 10.04 14.14 -2.58
N LEU A 141 9.03 13.93 -3.42
CA LEU A 141 9.12 14.07 -4.87
C LEU A 141 8.57 15.43 -5.35
N THR A 142 8.46 16.43 -4.48
CA THR A 142 8.12 17.82 -4.89
C THR A 142 9.36 18.64 -5.24
N VAL A 143 10.53 18.24 -4.76
CA VAL A 143 11.82 18.88 -5.05
C VAL A 143 12.46 18.33 -6.33
N SER A 144 13.48 19.00 -6.86
CA SER A 144 14.12 18.61 -8.12
C SER A 144 14.80 17.23 -8.04
N LEU A 145 14.89 16.52 -9.16
CA LEU A 145 15.56 15.21 -9.20
C LEU A 145 17.04 15.30 -8.80
N GLU A 146 17.69 16.43 -9.09
CA GLU A 146 19.07 16.69 -8.69
C GLU A 146 19.19 16.77 -7.17
N GLU A 147 18.29 17.51 -6.52
CA GLU A 147 18.22 17.63 -5.06
C GLU A 147 17.92 16.28 -4.40
N ILE A 148 16.94 15.52 -4.92
CA ILE A 148 16.66 14.14 -4.45
C ILE A 148 17.94 13.28 -4.53
N ARG A 149 18.68 13.37 -5.63
CA ARG A 149 19.92 12.59 -5.86
C ARG A 149 21.06 13.04 -4.95
N GLN A 150 21.14 14.31 -4.57
CA GLN A 150 22.15 14.79 -3.61
C GLN A 150 21.99 14.08 -2.25
N ASN A 151 20.76 13.81 -1.83
CA ASN A 151 20.43 13.13 -0.59
C ASN A 151 20.62 11.60 -0.63
N TYR A 152 21.03 11.02 -1.76
CA TYR A 152 21.31 9.58 -1.83
C TYR A 152 22.59 9.22 -1.06
N SER A 153 22.54 8.07 -0.37
CA SER A 153 23.73 7.46 0.23
C SER A 153 24.83 7.24 -0.81
N SER A 154 26.09 7.27 -0.36
CA SER A 154 27.24 6.98 -1.23
C SER A 154 27.14 5.61 -1.90
N MET A 155 26.54 4.64 -1.20
CA MET A 155 26.27 3.31 -1.75
C MET A 155 25.29 3.37 -2.93
N ASN A 156 24.19 4.11 -2.80
CA ASN A 156 23.19 4.26 -3.85
C ASN A 156 23.75 5.00 -5.06
N LYS A 157 24.52 6.07 -4.84
CA LYS A 157 25.21 6.80 -5.91
C LYS A 157 26.17 5.89 -6.69
N ARG A 158 26.95 5.06 -5.99
CA ARG A 158 27.85 4.07 -6.60
C ARG A 158 27.10 3.01 -7.41
N ASN A 159 26.01 2.46 -6.88
CA ASN A 159 25.21 1.44 -7.56
C ASN A 159 24.56 1.99 -8.83
N ILE A 160 24.03 3.22 -8.80
CA ILE A 160 23.49 3.90 -9.98
C ILE A 160 24.59 4.10 -11.05
N LYS A 161 25.78 4.53 -10.65
CA LYS A 161 26.91 4.69 -11.58
C LYS A 161 27.31 3.34 -12.21
N LYS A 162 27.40 2.28 -11.40
CA LYS A 162 27.70 0.92 -11.89
C LYS A 162 26.65 0.43 -12.88
N ALA A 163 25.36 0.62 -12.59
CA ALA A 163 24.28 0.24 -13.51
C ALA A 163 24.38 0.96 -14.87
N LYS A 164 24.65 2.28 -14.85
CA LYS A 164 24.88 3.07 -16.07
C LYS A 164 26.10 2.58 -16.86
N MET A 165 27.21 2.30 -16.19
CA MET A 165 28.42 1.77 -16.83
C MET A 165 28.20 0.38 -17.46
N ASN A 166 27.29 -0.41 -16.90
CA ASN A 166 26.90 -1.71 -17.44
C ASN A 166 25.73 -1.63 -18.43
N ASN A 167 25.41 -0.45 -18.98
CA ASN A 167 24.35 -0.26 -19.97
C ASN A 167 22.97 -0.83 -19.58
N VAL A 168 22.65 -0.81 -18.27
CA VAL A 168 21.31 -1.18 -17.80
C VAL A 168 20.34 -0.07 -18.19
N SER A 169 19.29 -0.41 -18.92
CA SER A 169 18.19 0.49 -19.24
C SER A 169 16.98 0.22 -18.35
N CYS A 170 16.12 1.22 -18.19
CA CYS A 170 14.85 1.08 -17.46
C CYS A 170 13.72 1.54 -18.36
N PHE A 171 12.57 0.88 -18.30
CA PHE A 171 11.35 1.29 -19.00
C PHE A 171 10.09 0.96 -18.20
N ILE A 172 8.98 1.63 -18.55
CA ILE A 172 7.64 1.29 -18.06
C ILE A 172 7.10 0.18 -18.95
N GLY A 173 6.84 -1.00 -18.38
CA GLY A 173 6.17 -2.08 -19.08
C GLY A 173 4.68 -1.83 -19.16
N GLU A 174 4.06 -2.19 -20.28
CA GLU A 174 2.61 -2.26 -20.37
C GLU A 174 2.06 -3.31 -19.39
N ASN A 175 0.89 -3.04 -18.82
CA ASN A 175 0.18 -3.97 -17.92
C ASN A 175 -0.53 -5.09 -18.72
N ASN A 176 0.20 -5.74 -19.63
CA ASN A 176 -0.26 -6.90 -20.40
C ASN A 176 0.18 -8.22 -19.71
N LEU A 177 -0.47 -9.33 -20.06
CA LEU A 177 -0.23 -10.63 -19.42
C LEU A 177 1.23 -11.09 -19.50
N ASP A 178 1.90 -10.84 -20.63
CA ASP A 178 3.29 -11.22 -20.83
C ASP A 178 4.23 -10.52 -19.82
N ASN A 179 4.08 -9.22 -19.63
CA ASN A 179 4.86 -8.47 -18.63
C ASN A 179 4.49 -8.85 -17.19
N ILE A 180 3.21 -9.10 -16.91
CA ILE A 180 2.75 -9.57 -15.60
C ILE A 180 3.40 -10.92 -15.27
N HIS A 181 3.37 -11.89 -16.19
CA HIS A 181 4.00 -13.20 -16.01
C HIS A 181 5.51 -13.11 -15.79
N LYS A 182 6.21 -12.26 -16.56
CA LYS A 182 7.64 -11.99 -16.34
C LYS A 182 7.90 -11.45 -14.93
N PHE A 183 7.06 -10.52 -14.45
CA PHE A 183 7.15 -10.00 -13.09
C PHE A 183 6.91 -11.09 -12.04
N ILE A 184 5.86 -11.92 -12.20
CA ILE A 184 5.53 -13.03 -11.30
C ILE A 184 6.70 -14.01 -11.18
N GLN A 185 7.31 -14.40 -12.30
CA GLN A 185 8.46 -15.31 -12.29
C GLN A 185 9.62 -14.77 -11.46
N MET A 186 10.02 -13.51 -11.70
CA MET A 186 11.08 -12.86 -10.91
C MET A 186 10.68 -12.65 -9.45
N TYR A 187 9.41 -12.39 -9.19
CA TYR A 187 8.88 -12.18 -7.84
C TYR A 187 8.95 -13.47 -7.03
N LYS A 188 8.47 -14.58 -7.60
CA LYS A 188 8.56 -15.91 -6.99
C LYS A 188 10.01 -16.28 -6.70
N GLU A 189 10.91 -16.09 -7.65
CA GLU A 189 12.35 -16.31 -7.45
C GLU A 189 12.91 -15.46 -6.29
N THR A 190 12.44 -14.22 -6.15
CA THR A 190 12.82 -13.33 -5.05
C THR A 190 12.31 -13.84 -3.71
N MET A 191 11.07 -14.32 -3.64
CA MET A 191 10.48 -14.88 -2.43
C MET A 191 11.18 -16.19 -2.01
N ASP A 192 11.44 -17.08 -2.97
CA ASP A 192 12.13 -18.36 -2.76
C ASP A 192 13.54 -18.11 -2.20
N ARG A 193 14.29 -17.21 -2.85
CA ARG A 193 15.65 -16.82 -2.42
C ARG A 193 15.68 -16.23 -1.01
N ASN A 194 14.70 -15.40 -0.67
CA ASN A 194 14.61 -14.75 0.64
C ASN A 194 13.96 -15.65 1.71
N LYS A 195 13.52 -16.87 1.36
CA LYS A 195 12.74 -17.76 2.23
C LYS A 195 11.56 -17.02 2.88
N ALA A 196 10.83 -16.25 2.07
CA ALA A 196 9.72 -15.44 2.55
C ALA A 196 8.62 -16.32 3.17
N ALA A 197 7.84 -15.76 4.10
CA ALA A 197 6.66 -16.43 4.62
C ALA A 197 5.63 -16.70 3.52
N SER A 198 4.83 -17.76 3.67
CA SER A 198 3.77 -18.15 2.72
C SER A 198 2.79 -17.02 2.39
N TYR A 199 2.59 -16.10 3.33
CA TYR A 199 1.80 -14.88 3.15
C TYR A 199 2.20 -14.06 1.92
N TYR A 200 3.51 -13.97 1.63
CA TYR A 200 4.05 -13.19 0.52
C TYR A 200 3.98 -13.91 -0.83
N TYR A 201 3.53 -15.16 -0.88
CA TYR A 201 3.29 -15.84 -2.15
C TYR A 201 1.87 -15.52 -2.61
N PHE A 202 1.78 -14.57 -3.54
CA PHE A 202 0.54 -14.18 -4.22
C PHE A 202 0.30 -15.05 -5.46
N ASP A 203 -0.96 -15.32 -5.77
CA ASP A 203 -1.34 -16.02 -7.00
C ASP A 203 -1.34 -15.07 -8.21
N GLU A 204 -1.49 -15.62 -9.40
CA GLU A 204 -1.50 -14.85 -10.64
C GLU A 204 -2.65 -13.82 -10.68
N ASN A 205 -3.83 -14.20 -10.18
CA ASN A 205 -5.01 -13.36 -10.18
C ASN A 205 -4.78 -12.08 -9.36
N TYR A 206 -4.08 -12.16 -8.23
CA TYR A 206 -3.66 -11.00 -7.46
C TYR A 206 -2.90 -9.99 -8.32
N PHE A 207 -1.91 -10.42 -9.10
CA PHE A 207 -1.13 -9.50 -9.94
C PHE A 207 -1.97 -8.91 -11.07
N ILE A 208 -2.83 -9.72 -11.71
CA ILE A 208 -3.74 -9.26 -12.78
C ILE A 208 -4.70 -8.18 -12.27
N GLU A 209 -5.27 -8.36 -11.08
CA GLU A 209 -6.17 -7.38 -10.48
C GLU A 209 -5.41 -6.15 -9.96
N GLN A 210 -4.24 -6.34 -9.33
CA GLN A 210 -3.45 -5.25 -8.74
C GLN A 210 -2.93 -4.23 -9.77
N VAL A 211 -2.71 -4.65 -11.02
CA VAL A 211 -2.26 -3.75 -12.09
C VAL A 211 -3.39 -2.93 -12.73
N LYS A 212 -4.65 -3.19 -12.38
CA LYS A 212 -5.78 -2.40 -12.87
C LYS A 212 -5.82 -1.04 -12.17
N ASP A 213 -6.21 -0.02 -12.92
CA ASP A 213 -6.44 1.31 -12.38
C ASP A 213 -7.68 1.29 -11.46
N THR A 214 -7.62 2.07 -10.38
CA THR A 214 -8.75 2.33 -9.49
C THR A 214 -9.24 3.77 -9.66
N SER A 215 -10.29 4.15 -8.93
CA SER A 215 -10.79 5.52 -8.92
C SER A 215 -9.79 6.55 -8.33
N ILE A 216 -8.79 6.08 -7.58
CA ILE A 216 -7.86 6.94 -6.82
C ILE A 216 -6.38 6.64 -7.10
N SER A 217 -6.05 5.60 -7.86
CA SER A 217 -4.66 5.21 -8.13
C SER A 217 -4.46 4.47 -9.44
N LYS A 218 -3.23 4.50 -9.94
CA LYS A 218 -2.74 3.71 -11.07
C LYS A 218 -1.58 2.83 -10.66
N THR A 219 -1.43 1.67 -11.29
CA THR A 219 -0.31 0.76 -11.01
C THR A 219 0.59 0.66 -12.22
N TYR A 220 1.90 0.78 -12.00
CA TYR A 220 2.93 0.69 -13.04
C TYR A 220 3.89 -0.46 -12.75
N LEU A 221 4.18 -1.23 -13.80
CA LEU A 221 5.32 -2.15 -13.83
C LEU A 221 6.53 -1.42 -14.42
N LEU A 222 7.59 -1.30 -13.63
CA LEU A 222 8.88 -0.82 -14.09
C LEU A 222 9.85 -1.97 -14.24
N PHE A 223 10.55 -2.04 -15.36
CA PHE A 223 11.55 -3.06 -15.61
C PHE A 223 12.93 -2.46 -15.80
N ALA A 224 13.94 -3.19 -15.31
CA ALA A 224 15.34 -3.01 -15.66
C ALA A 224 15.75 -4.08 -16.66
N GLN A 225 16.44 -3.66 -17.71
CA GLN A 225 16.91 -4.53 -18.78
C GLN A 225 18.42 -4.43 -18.94
N PHE A 226 19.05 -5.59 -19.10
CA PHE A 226 20.47 -5.73 -19.38
C PHE A 226 20.65 -6.80 -20.46
N ASN A 227 21.43 -6.52 -21.51
CA ASN A 227 21.64 -7.43 -22.64
C ASN A 227 20.34 -8.04 -23.21
N HIS A 228 19.32 -7.21 -23.43
CA HIS A 228 18.00 -7.60 -23.94
C HIS A 228 17.16 -8.49 -23.01
N GLU A 229 17.60 -8.70 -21.78
CA GLU A 229 16.89 -9.48 -20.78
C GLU A 229 16.36 -8.58 -19.65
N ILE A 230 15.10 -8.77 -19.26
CA ILE A 230 14.55 -8.17 -18.05
C ILE A 230 15.15 -8.89 -16.84
N ILE A 231 15.89 -8.13 -16.03
CA ILE A 231 16.66 -8.65 -14.88
C ILE A 231 16.03 -8.29 -13.53
N ALA A 232 15.20 -7.25 -13.50
CA ALA A 232 14.50 -6.82 -12.30
C ALA A 232 13.23 -6.05 -12.65
N GLY A 233 12.29 -6.02 -11.70
CA GLY A 233 11.05 -5.27 -11.81
C GLY A 233 10.63 -4.61 -10.51
N ILE A 234 9.83 -3.57 -10.61
CA ILE A 234 9.06 -2.99 -9.50
C ILE A 234 7.62 -2.80 -9.92
N MET A 235 6.70 -3.18 -9.05
CA MET A 235 5.32 -2.76 -9.10
C MET A 235 5.13 -1.56 -8.17
N VAL A 236 4.60 -0.46 -8.70
CA VAL A 236 4.35 0.75 -7.92
C VAL A 236 2.95 1.26 -8.15
N ILE A 237 2.32 1.63 -7.04
CA ILE A 237 0.99 2.19 -7.00
C ILE A 237 1.14 3.71 -6.83
N VAL A 238 0.57 4.47 -7.75
CA VAL A 238 0.63 5.94 -7.80
C VAL A 238 -0.77 6.47 -7.54
N GLY A 239 -0.96 7.08 -6.37
CA GLY A 239 -2.13 7.86 -6.04
C GLY A 239 -1.96 9.34 -6.38
N LYS A 240 -2.86 10.17 -5.87
CA LYS A 240 -2.84 11.63 -6.06
C LYS A 240 -1.66 12.31 -5.35
N GLU A 241 -1.44 11.96 -4.08
CA GLU A 241 -0.39 12.54 -3.23
C GLU A 241 0.73 11.55 -2.86
N TYR A 242 0.51 10.24 -2.98
CA TYR A 242 1.44 9.22 -2.51
C TYR A 242 1.74 8.19 -3.59
N SER A 243 2.97 7.65 -3.56
CA SER A 243 3.46 6.65 -4.50
C SER A 243 4.18 5.59 -3.70
N HIS A 244 3.77 4.35 -3.86
CA HIS A 244 4.19 3.25 -3.00
C HIS A 244 5.00 2.24 -3.78
N TYR A 245 6.23 2.03 -3.35
CA TYR A 245 6.97 0.85 -3.78
C TYR A 245 6.25 -0.38 -3.22
N HIS A 246 5.40 -1.02 -4.03
CA HIS A 246 4.52 -2.07 -3.54
C HIS A 246 5.24 -3.41 -3.51
N LEU A 247 5.76 -3.84 -4.66
CA LEU A 247 6.49 -5.10 -4.78
C LEU A 247 7.75 -4.93 -5.62
N GLY A 248 8.82 -5.60 -5.19
CA GLY A 248 10.10 -5.68 -5.87
C GLY A 248 10.43 -7.10 -6.29
N ALA A 249 11.00 -7.25 -7.49
CA ALA A 249 11.41 -8.54 -8.02
C ALA A 249 12.77 -8.44 -8.73
N SER A 250 13.61 -9.47 -8.60
CA SER A 250 14.87 -9.56 -9.34
C SER A 250 15.34 -11.00 -9.54
N LYS A 251 15.97 -11.23 -10.69
CA LYS A 251 16.65 -12.49 -11.02
C LYS A 251 17.92 -12.64 -10.19
N THR A 252 18.14 -13.84 -9.66
CA THR A 252 19.25 -14.20 -8.77
C THR A 252 20.59 -14.08 -9.47
N ASN A 253 20.66 -14.48 -10.75
CA ASN A 253 21.88 -14.47 -11.55
C ASN A 253 22.44 -13.05 -11.82
N TYR A 254 21.68 -12.00 -11.50
CA TYR A 254 22.07 -10.61 -11.74
C TYR A 254 22.27 -9.80 -10.45
N LEU A 255 22.24 -10.44 -9.27
CA LEU A 255 22.42 -9.76 -7.99
C LEU A 255 23.80 -9.12 -7.84
N GLU A 256 24.84 -9.70 -8.46
CA GLU A 256 26.21 -9.18 -8.44
C GLU A 256 26.37 -7.82 -9.16
N LEU A 257 25.42 -7.48 -10.04
CA LEU A 257 25.33 -6.14 -10.62
C LEU A 257 25.01 -5.09 -9.55
N LYS A 258 24.63 -5.50 -8.33
CA LYS A 258 24.24 -4.66 -7.18
C LYS A 258 23.20 -3.61 -7.59
N PHE A 259 22.30 -4.04 -8.47
CA PHE A 259 21.21 -3.22 -8.95
C PHE A 259 20.12 -3.21 -7.87
N GLU A 260 19.91 -2.06 -7.25
CA GLU A 260 18.65 -1.86 -6.53
C GLU A 260 17.56 -1.70 -7.57
N SER A 261 16.54 -2.56 -7.54
CA SER A 261 15.33 -2.40 -8.37
C SER A 261 14.79 -0.98 -8.27
N SER A 262 14.90 -0.37 -7.08
CA SER A 262 14.61 1.04 -6.76
C SER A 262 15.18 2.09 -7.73
N ILE A 263 16.22 1.76 -8.49
CA ILE A 263 16.89 2.62 -9.48
C ILE A 263 15.97 2.92 -10.67
N CYS A 264 15.15 1.98 -11.15
CA CYS A 264 14.25 2.25 -12.27
C CYS A 264 13.17 3.27 -11.90
N TRP A 265 12.60 3.16 -10.69
CA TRP A 265 11.63 4.15 -10.20
C TRP A 265 12.21 5.56 -10.13
N ARG A 266 13.46 5.67 -9.64
CA ARG A 266 14.18 6.95 -9.52
C ARG A 266 14.58 7.58 -10.85
N ASN A 267 14.54 6.83 -11.96
CA ASN A 267 14.94 7.32 -13.28
C ASN A 267 13.74 7.57 -14.21
N LEU A 268 12.62 6.87 -14.01
CA LEU A 268 11.45 6.93 -14.90
C LEU A 268 10.35 7.88 -14.43
N PHE A 269 10.24 8.11 -13.13
CA PHE A 269 9.24 9.04 -12.60
C PHE A 269 9.92 10.34 -12.13
N PRO A 270 9.85 11.44 -12.90
CA PRO A 270 10.30 12.75 -12.44
C PRO A 270 9.44 13.23 -11.25
N PRO A 271 9.96 14.14 -10.43
CA PRO A 271 9.25 14.66 -9.27
C PRO A 271 7.91 15.30 -9.69
N LYS A 272 6.81 14.69 -9.24
CA LYS A 272 5.48 15.30 -9.26
C LYS A 272 4.79 14.97 -7.94
N THR A 273 4.48 16.03 -7.19
CA THR A 273 3.53 16.17 -6.07
C THR A 273 3.49 15.12 -4.95
N CYS A 274 4.45 14.20 -4.90
CA CYS A 274 4.19 12.93 -4.24
C CYS A 274 5.22 12.53 -3.19
N LYS A 275 4.78 11.96 -2.06
CA LYS A 275 5.70 11.35 -1.07
C LYS A 275 5.80 9.85 -1.32
N ARG A 276 7.04 9.37 -1.46
CA ARG A 276 7.34 7.93 -1.51
C ARG A 276 7.15 7.32 -0.13
N ILE A 277 6.62 6.11 -0.01
CA ILE A 277 6.76 5.31 1.21
C ILE A 277 7.34 3.95 0.83
N HIS A 278 8.36 3.53 1.59
CA HIS A 278 8.87 2.17 1.65
C HIS A 278 8.51 1.56 3.01
#